data_AF-A0A6A6NHQ8-F1
#
_entry.id   AF-A0A6A6NHQ8-F1
#
_cell.length_a   1.000
_cell.length_b   1.000
_cell.length_c   1.000
_cell.angle_alpha   90.00
_cell.angle_beta   90.00
_cell.angle_gamma   90.00
#
_symmetry.space_group_name_H-M   'P 1'
#
loop_
_entity.id
_entity.type
_entity.pdbx_description
1 polymer ?
#
loop_
_entity_poly.entity_id
_entity_poly.type
_entity_poly.pdbx_seq_one_letter_code
_entity_poly.pdbx_strand_id
1 'polypeptide(L)'
;MQSQTLTDANKQAYMRGKRVLEINPRHPIIKELRERVVKDPEDGNVKQTAQLIYQTALMESGFMLQDPKDFASRIYSSVKSSLNISPDANVEEEDDVDENEAESETKEAVDTSKDDVDTESSAVKDEL
;
A
#
# COMPACT_ATOMS: atom_id res chain seq x y z
N MET A 1 21.77 4.58 -0.09
CA MET A 1 21.66 5.67 -1.09
C MET A 1 20.96 5.14 -2.34
N GLN A 2 19.62 5.07 -2.31
CA GLN A 2 18.81 4.70 -3.48
C GLN A 2 18.02 5.90 -4.04
N SER A 3 18.08 7.06 -3.38
CA SER A 3 17.34 8.28 -3.73
C SER A 3 18.09 9.24 -4.65
N GLN A 4 19.26 8.86 -5.17
CA GLN A 4 20.06 9.70 -6.07
C GLN A 4 19.85 9.25 -7.53
N THR A 5 19.33 10.16 -8.36
CA THR A 5 18.93 9.93 -9.75
C THR A 5 20.09 9.51 -10.67
N LEU A 6 21.32 9.95 -10.38
CA LEU A 6 22.49 9.72 -11.24
C LEU A 6 23.57 8.88 -10.53
N THR A 7 23.21 7.69 -10.04
CA THR A 7 24.19 6.76 -9.47
C THR A 7 24.34 5.54 -10.37
N ASP A 8 25.58 5.16 -10.65
CA ASP A 8 25.90 3.93 -11.39
C ASP A 8 25.39 2.69 -10.64
N ALA A 9 24.51 1.92 -11.28
CA ALA A 9 23.89 0.72 -10.72
C ALA A 9 24.93 -0.34 -10.32
N ASN A 10 26.06 -0.42 -11.03
CA ASN A 10 27.14 -1.36 -10.71
C ASN A 10 27.83 -1.01 -9.40
N LYS A 11 27.98 0.28 -9.08
CA LYS A 11 28.51 0.74 -7.78
C LYS A 11 27.52 0.48 -6.65
N GLN A 12 26.21 0.62 -6.91
CA GLN A 12 25.18 0.31 -5.91
C GLN A 12 25.16 -1.18 -5.54
N ALA A 13 25.38 -2.08 -6.51
CA ALA A 13 25.46 -3.51 -6.25
C ALA A 13 26.65 -3.87 -5.34
N TYR A 14 27.82 -3.25 -5.56
CA TYR A 14 29.01 -3.48 -4.73
C TYR A 14 28.88 -2.90 -3.31
N MET A 15 28.10 -1.84 -3.14
CA MET A 15 27.79 -1.23 -1.83
C MET A 15 26.66 -1.93 -1.07
N ARG A 16 25.97 -2.89 -1.69
CA ARG A 16 24.84 -3.60 -1.07
C ARG A 16 25.38 -4.75 -0.21
N GLY A 17 25.74 -4.41 1.02
CA GLY A 17 26.16 -5.40 2.03
C GLY A 17 25.13 -6.52 2.21
N LYS A 18 25.61 -7.72 2.58
CA LYS A 18 24.75 -8.85 2.92
C LYS A 18 23.92 -8.49 4.16
N ARG A 19 22.62 -8.73 4.10
CA ARG A 19 21.70 -8.56 5.24
C ARG A 19 21.64 -9.87 6.02
N VAL A 20 21.70 -9.79 7.34
CA VAL A 20 21.57 -10.94 8.24
C VAL A 20 20.23 -10.82 8.97
N LEU A 21 19.39 -11.85 8.91
CA LEU A 21 18.16 -11.94 9.68
C LEU A 21 18.47 -12.63 11.01
N GLU A 22 18.41 -11.87 12.09
CA GLU A 22 18.52 -12.42 13.45
C GLU A 22 17.13 -12.85 13.94
N ILE A 23 17.04 -14.02 14.56
CA ILE A 23 15.79 -14.57 15.09
C ILE A 23 15.91 -14.81 16.60
N ASN A 24 14.83 -14.56 17.35
CA ASN A 24 14.76 -14.88 18.77
C ASN A 24 14.20 -16.30 18.97
N PRO A 25 15.03 -17.29 19.37
CA PRO A 25 14.58 -18.68 19.52
C PRO A 25 13.60 -18.90 20.68
N ARG A 26 13.46 -17.91 21.59
CA ARG A 26 12.52 -17.98 22.71
C ARG A 26 11.13 -17.48 22.33
N HIS A 27 11.00 -16.79 21.20
CA HIS A 27 9.72 -16.22 20.75
C HIS A 27 8.74 -17.34 20.36
N PRO A 28 7.47 -17.30 20.82
CA PRO A 28 6.51 -18.38 20.58
C PRO A 28 6.29 -18.66 19.09
N ILE A 29 6.21 -17.62 18.26
CA ILE A 29 6.05 -17.77 16.79
C ILE A 29 7.22 -18.56 16.18
N ILE A 30 8.46 -18.32 16.62
CA ILE A 30 9.65 -19.00 16.07
C ILE A 30 9.67 -20.48 16.49
N LYS A 31 9.22 -20.79 17.72
CA LYS A 31 9.09 -22.18 18.18
C LYS A 31 8.05 -22.95 17.38
N GLU A 32 6.87 -22.38 17.22
CA GLU A 32 5.79 -22.97 16.42
C GLU A 32 6.22 -23.18 14.96
N LEU A 33 6.88 -22.17 14.37
CA LEU A 33 7.37 -22.26 12.99
C LEU A 33 8.38 -23.40 12.84
N ARG A 34 9.30 -23.58 13.81
CA ARG A 34 10.23 -24.72 13.83
C ARG A 34 9.49 -26.06 13.87
N GLU A 35 8.50 -26.21 14.75
CA GLU A 35 7.73 -27.46 14.88
C GLU A 35 7.01 -27.82 13.58
N ARG A 36 6.42 -26.84 12.90
CA ARG A 36 5.76 -27.05 11.61
C ARG A 36 6.74 -27.43 10.50
N VAL A 37 7.88 -26.73 10.41
CA VAL A 37 8.92 -27.06 9.41
C VAL A 37 9.48 -28.48 9.60
N VAL A 38 9.65 -28.93 10.85
CA VAL A 38 10.10 -30.30 11.13
C VAL A 38 9.07 -31.34 10.68
N LYS A 39 7.78 -31.01 10.79
CA LYS A 39 6.68 -31.90 10.38
C LYS A 39 6.51 -31.96 8.86
N ASP A 40 6.51 -30.81 8.21
CA ASP A 40 6.41 -30.69 6.76
C ASP A 40 7.23 -29.47 6.28
N PRO A 41 8.43 -29.69 5.70
CA PRO A 41 9.26 -28.61 5.18
C PRO A 41 8.68 -27.97 3.91
N GLU A 42 7.74 -28.63 3.24
CA GLU A 42 7.12 -28.17 2.01
C GLU A 42 5.76 -27.49 2.23
N ASP A 43 5.34 -27.31 3.48
CA ASP A 43 4.11 -26.59 3.83
C ASP A 43 4.16 -25.14 3.31
N GLY A 44 3.32 -24.86 2.32
CA GLY A 44 3.20 -23.55 1.68
C GLY A 44 2.79 -22.44 2.65
N ASN A 45 1.94 -22.73 3.64
CA ASN A 45 1.51 -21.75 4.64
C ASN A 45 2.65 -21.37 5.57
N VAL A 46 3.49 -22.33 5.93
CA VAL A 46 4.68 -22.10 6.76
C VAL A 46 5.70 -21.24 6.01
N LYS A 47 5.96 -21.55 4.73
CA LYS A 47 6.83 -20.74 3.86
C LYS A 47 6.31 -19.30 3.72
N GLN A 48 5.01 -19.13 3.47
CA GLN A 48 4.37 -17.80 3.39
C GLN A 48 4.48 -17.02 4.69
N THR A 49 4.24 -17.68 5.83
CA THR A 49 4.36 -17.05 7.16
C THR A 49 5.79 -16.62 7.45
N ALA A 50 6.78 -17.47 7.16
CA ALA A 50 8.20 -17.12 7.31
C ALA A 50 8.59 -15.92 6.44
N GLN A 51 8.05 -15.85 5.21
CA GLN A 51 8.30 -14.73 4.31
C GLN A 51 7.67 -13.42 4.80
N LEU A 52 6.45 -13.49 5.36
CA LEU A 52 5.81 -12.34 5.98
C LEU A 52 6.62 -11.81 7.17
N ILE A 53 7.08 -12.69 8.07
CA ILE A 53 7.95 -12.31 9.20
C ILE A 53 9.23 -11.62 8.71
N TYR A 54 9.87 -12.16 7.67
CA TYR A 54 11.06 -11.56 7.09
C TYR A 54 10.79 -10.16 6.53
N GLN A 55 9.70 -9.97 5.78
CA GLN A 55 9.33 -8.66 5.22
C GLN A 55 9.01 -7.64 6.31
N THR A 56 8.31 -8.05 7.37
CA THR A 56 8.06 -7.20 8.55
C THR A 56 9.37 -6.77 9.21
N ALA A 57 10.29 -7.71 9.48
CA ALA A 57 11.59 -7.38 10.07
C ALA A 57 12.42 -6.43 9.19
N LEU A 58 12.32 -6.60 7.87
CA LEU A 58 12.99 -5.75 6.90
C LEU A 58 12.44 -4.31 6.95
N MET A 59 11.12 -4.17 7.04
CA MET A 59 10.44 -2.87 7.18
C MET A 59 10.79 -2.19 8.53
N GLU A 60 10.71 -2.91 9.65
CA GLU A 60 11.04 -2.38 10.98
C GLU A 60 12.50 -1.94 11.10
N SER A 61 13.40 -2.65 10.42
CA SER A 61 14.83 -2.31 10.39
C SER A 61 15.16 -1.15 9.43
N GLY A 62 14.15 -0.51 8.82
CA GLY A 62 14.32 0.65 7.94
C GLY A 62 14.86 0.31 6.55
N PHE A 63 14.79 -0.96 6.12
CA PHE A 63 15.13 -1.34 4.75
C PHE A 63 13.91 -1.19 3.83
N MET A 64 14.18 -0.84 2.57
CA MET A 64 13.16 -0.80 1.54
C MET A 64 12.75 -2.22 1.14
N LEU A 65 11.43 -2.48 1.14
CA LEU A 65 10.84 -3.66 0.52
C LEU A 65 11.07 -3.61 -0.99
N GLN A 66 11.41 -4.75 -1.60
CA GLN A 66 11.64 -4.82 -3.04
C GLN A 66 10.33 -4.76 -3.83
N ASP A 67 9.29 -5.40 -3.30
CA ASP A 67 7.95 -5.41 -3.88
C ASP A 67 6.92 -5.18 -2.75
N PRO A 68 6.46 -3.93 -2.54
CA PRO A 68 5.43 -3.63 -1.57
C PRO A 68 4.07 -4.26 -1.88
N LYS A 69 3.76 -4.49 -3.16
CA LYS A 69 2.47 -5.09 -3.58
C LYS A 69 2.41 -6.56 -3.18
N ASP A 70 3.51 -7.29 -3.37
CA ASP A 70 3.66 -8.68 -2.92
C ASP A 70 3.56 -8.80 -1.39
N PHE A 71 4.18 -7.89 -0.64
CA PHE A 71 4.00 -7.82 0.83
C PHE A 71 2.54 -7.58 1.23
N ALA A 72 1.88 -6.59 0.62
CA ALA A 72 0.47 -6.30 0.88
C ALA A 72 -0.43 -7.51 0.56
N SER A 73 -0.19 -8.18 -0.57
CA SER A 73 -0.91 -9.40 -0.95
C SER A 73 -0.81 -10.48 0.13
N ARG A 74 0.37 -10.72 0.71
CA ARG A 74 0.53 -11.69 1.82
C ARG A 74 -0.23 -11.28 3.08
N ILE A 75 -0.26 -9.99 3.40
CA ILE A 75 -1.07 -9.49 4.53
C ILE A 75 -2.54 -9.77 4.27
N TYR A 76 -3.06 -9.43 3.08
CA TYR A 76 -4.46 -9.69 2.74
C TYR A 76 -4.80 -11.18 2.77
N SER A 77 -3.92 -12.06 2.28
CA SER A 77 -4.10 -13.50 2.40
C SER A 77 -4.17 -13.95 3.86
N SER A 78 -3.29 -13.45 4.73
CA SER A 78 -3.32 -13.76 6.16
C SER A 78 -4.61 -13.27 6.83
N VAL A 79 -5.11 -12.10 6.46
CA VAL A 79 -6.36 -11.54 6.98
C VAL A 79 -7.55 -12.37 6.49
N LYS A 80 -7.62 -12.71 5.20
CA LYS A 80 -8.66 -13.59 4.64
C LYS A 80 -8.72 -14.93 5.39
N SER A 81 -7.56 -15.56 5.61
CA SER A 81 -7.50 -16.81 6.39
C SER A 81 -7.96 -16.63 7.84
N SER A 82 -7.60 -15.52 8.50
CA SER A 82 -8.05 -15.26 9.88
C SER A 82 -9.57 -15.05 10.00
N LEU A 83 -10.18 -14.49 8.95
CA LEU A 83 -11.62 -14.25 8.87
C LEU A 83 -12.40 -15.41 8.24
N ASN A 84 -11.74 -16.51 7.89
CA ASN A 84 -12.31 -17.65 7.15
C ASN A 84 -12.97 -17.26 5.81
N ILE A 85 -12.40 -16.28 5.12
CA ILE A 85 -12.82 -15.84 3.79
C ILE A 85 -12.12 -16.70 2.72
N SER A 86 -12.85 -17.06 1.67
CA SER A 86 -12.27 -17.79 0.52
C SER A 86 -11.09 -17.01 -0.10
N PRO A 87 -9.98 -17.68 -0.47
CA PRO A 87 -8.87 -17.02 -1.16
C PRO A 87 -9.33 -16.36 -2.47
N ASP A 88 -10.31 -16.97 -3.14
CA ASP A 88 -10.87 -16.53 -4.43
C ASP A 88 -12.05 -15.55 -4.29
N ALA A 89 -12.38 -15.13 -3.06
CA ALA A 89 -13.39 -14.09 -2.85
C ALA A 89 -12.95 -12.80 -3.55
N ASN A 90 -13.79 -12.35 -4.50
CA ASN A 90 -13.58 -11.13 -5.25
C ASN A 90 -14.18 -9.93 -4.52
N VAL A 91 -13.69 -8.74 -4.82
CA VAL A 91 -14.30 -7.49 -4.36
C VAL A 91 -15.63 -7.34 -5.09
N GLU A 92 -16.72 -7.13 -4.36
CA GLU A 92 -18.00 -6.79 -4.97
C GLU A 92 -17.84 -5.45 -5.70
N GLU A 93 -18.23 -5.39 -6.97
CA GLU A 93 -18.22 -4.13 -7.71
C GLU A 93 -19.32 -3.25 -7.11
N GLU A 94 -18.99 -1.99 -6.78
CA GLU A 94 -20.00 -1.04 -6.37
C GLU A 94 -20.92 -0.77 -7.56
N ASP A 95 -22.23 -0.97 -7.39
CA ASP A 95 -23.20 -0.52 -8.38
C ASP A 95 -23.06 1.00 -8.50
N ASP A 96 -22.50 1.47 -9.62
CA ASP A 96 -22.58 2.88 -10.04
C ASP A 96 -24.07 3.23 -10.13
N VAL A 97 -24.61 3.79 -9.04
CA VAL A 97 -25.94 4.39 -9.04
C VAL A 97 -25.86 5.62 -9.94
N ASP A 98 -26.22 5.41 -11.20
CA ASP A 98 -26.45 6.43 -12.23
C ASP A 98 -27.33 7.54 -11.61
N GLU A 99 -26.75 8.72 -11.33
CA GLU A 99 -27.46 9.91 -10.84
C GLU A 99 -28.35 10.55 -11.93
N ASN A 100 -29.10 9.76 -12.68
CA ASN A 100 -30.03 10.22 -13.70
C ASN A 100 -31.47 10.01 -13.23
N GLU A 101 -32.01 10.95 -12.44
CA GLU A 101 -33.41 11.39 -12.48
C GLU A 101 -33.70 12.42 -11.36
N ALA A 102 -33.37 13.69 -11.60
CA ALA A 102 -34.00 14.81 -10.89
C ALA A 102 -33.89 16.16 -11.65
N GLU A 103 -34.18 16.19 -12.95
CA GLU A 103 -34.53 17.45 -13.62
C GLU A 103 -35.89 17.31 -14.30
N SER A 104 -36.95 17.61 -13.54
CA SER A 104 -38.25 17.99 -14.09
C SER A 104 -39.03 18.84 -13.09
N GLU A 105 -39.07 20.15 -13.38
CA GLU A 105 -40.18 21.10 -13.13
C GLU A 105 -40.50 21.44 -11.65
N THR A 106 -40.43 22.67 -11.13
CA THR A 106 -41.10 23.90 -11.63
C THR A 106 -40.81 25.13 -10.72
N LYS A 107 -40.60 26.28 -11.37
CA LYS A 107 -41.14 27.65 -11.09
C LYS A 107 -40.67 28.53 -9.91
N GLU A 108 -40.03 29.63 -10.35
CA GLU A 108 -40.34 31.06 -10.11
C GLU A 108 -40.28 31.68 -8.70
N ALA A 109 -39.25 32.54 -8.56
CA ALA A 109 -39.33 34.00 -8.36
C ALA A 109 -38.98 34.61 -6.99
N VAL A 110 -38.38 35.81 -7.14
CA VAL A 110 -38.13 36.92 -6.20
C VAL A 110 -36.76 36.90 -5.49
N ASP A 111 -35.95 37.95 -5.41
CA ASP A 111 -35.60 39.19 -6.14
C ASP A 111 -34.64 39.95 -5.17
N THR A 112 -33.72 40.76 -5.70
CA THR A 112 -32.85 41.76 -5.04
C THR A 112 -31.76 41.24 -4.09
N SER A 113 -30.50 41.71 -4.05
CA SER A 113 -29.87 42.96 -4.51
C SER A 113 -28.35 42.85 -4.35
N LYS A 114 -27.58 43.40 -5.31
CA LYS A 114 -26.43 44.34 -5.15
C LYS A 114 -25.39 44.18 -6.27
N ASP A 115 -25.38 45.19 -7.15
CA ASP A 115 -24.20 45.89 -7.66
C ASP A 115 -22.95 45.70 -6.81
N ASP A 116 -21.81 45.38 -7.43
CA ASP A 116 -20.77 46.41 -7.64
C ASP A 116 -19.81 46.00 -8.77
N VAL A 117 -19.43 47.00 -9.55
CA VAL A 117 -18.50 46.96 -10.69
C VAL A 117 -17.10 47.33 -10.17
N ASP A 118 -16.08 47.08 -11.01
CA ASP A 118 -14.66 47.46 -10.87
C ASP A 118 -13.81 46.51 -9.99
N THR A 119 -12.58 46.12 -10.35
CA THR A 119 -11.60 46.76 -11.24
C THR A 119 -10.61 45.72 -11.79
N GLU A 120 -10.16 45.93 -13.02
CA GLU A 120 -8.94 45.34 -13.57
C GLU A 120 -7.72 45.53 -12.65
N SER A 121 -6.84 44.53 -12.50
CA SER A 121 -5.39 44.80 -12.56
C SER A 121 -4.57 43.57 -12.99
N SER A 122 -4.04 43.72 -14.21
CA SER A 122 -2.71 43.32 -14.69
C SER A 122 -2.23 41.88 -14.53
N ALA A 123 -2.22 41.22 -15.68
CA ALA A 123 -1.30 40.16 -16.04
C ALA A 123 0.16 40.64 -16.17
N VAL A 124 1.08 39.70 -15.96
CA VAL A 124 2.46 39.58 -16.50
C VAL A 124 3.51 40.64 -16.16
N LYS A 125 4.58 40.20 -15.48
CA LYS A 125 6.03 40.50 -15.67
C LYS A 125 6.74 40.45 -14.32
N ASP A 126 8.02 40.12 -14.15
CA ASP A 126 9.15 39.56 -14.92
C ASP A 126 10.29 39.56 -13.87
N GLU A 127 11.31 38.72 -14.05
CA GLU A 127 12.68 38.87 -13.50
C GLU A 127 12.90 38.99 -11.96
N LEU A 128 13.46 37.92 -11.37
CA LEU A 128 14.87 37.84 -10.90
C LEU A 128 15.17 36.51 -10.19
#